data_AF-A0A955YNJ8-F1
#
_entry.id   AF-A0A955YNJ8-F1
#
_cell.length_a   1.000
_cell.length_b   1.000
_cell.length_c   1.000
_cell.angle_alpha   90.00
_cell.angle_beta   90.00
_cell.angle_gamma   90.00
#
_symmetry.space_group_name_H-M   'P 1'
#
loop_
_entity.id
_entity.type
_entity.pdbx_description
1 polymer ?
#
loop_
_entity_poly.entity_id
_entity_poly.type
_entity_poly.pdbx_seq_one_letter_code
_entity_poly.pdbx_strand_id
1 'polypeptide(L)'
;MRKRQGFTLLEMMVALTIGSMAITSIYFVSSASSRHFREQQQVAQTQNALRLAAERVRKDLLRAGFVASPYAELDSERQGCVSSDDADVQALSLLDGEQTADFSLTTENPFTEFDELRLMGNYMTADEYRAEVQTATQVKIQINNQAFQRSFGVIGTTYSDAVFEEVFKPGRYLRVVHKGGGKNFHRITAVDGTAAIRTVDIDPALDSNCSAILDLVDVAPIAHIQYKTEIFRTAGGEKFEGTDVLTGQSGAEAPTLVRREIKFNAADPIDLTVNTAQAVLEYVADFDVDFYFDQRADGARSSINLPTLVLENDADVETAFTANIPTTGFAAGTSYPHRAMSAVIRLSVRTPTEDERFSFLARTAATEPLARYELNTTTPGAARVRTVQMEVMLPNLAYAGL
;
A
#
# COMPACT_ATOMS: atom_id res chain seq x y z
N MET A 1 28.29 -54.48 60.81
CA MET A 1 28.74 -54.91 59.46
C MET A 1 27.59 -54.76 58.48
N ARG A 2 27.72 -53.88 57.48
CA ARG A 2 26.69 -53.62 56.47
C ARG A 2 26.76 -54.74 55.41
N LYS A 3 25.70 -55.56 55.27
CA LYS A 3 25.60 -56.57 54.20
C LYS A 3 25.66 -55.84 52.84
N ARG A 4 26.70 -56.07 52.06
CA ARG A 4 26.75 -55.68 50.64
C ARG A 4 25.97 -56.72 49.85
N GLN A 5 24.77 -56.38 49.39
CA GLN A 5 24.01 -57.18 48.44
C GLN A 5 24.40 -56.71 47.02
N GLY A 6 24.81 -57.65 46.16
CA GLY A 6 25.06 -57.37 44.75
C GLY A 6 23.74 -57.30 43.98
N PHE A 7 23.68 -56.45 42.95
CA PHE A 7 22.54 -56.34 42.06
C PHE A 7 22.33 -57.63 41.27
N THR A 8 21.09 -58.09 41.20
CA THR A 8 20.72 -59.23 40.36
C THR A 8 20.57 -58.78 38.89
N LEU A 9 20.81 -59.69 37.95
CA LEU A 9 20.67 -59.41 36.51
C LEU A 9 19.23 -58.97 36.15
N LEU A 10 18.23 -59.50 36.87
CA LEU A 10 16.83 -59.12 36.72
C LEU A 10 16.57 -57.65 37.13
N GLU A 11 17.13 -57.19 38.25
CA GLU A 11 17.01 -55.79 38.67
C GLU A 11 17.64 -54.82 37.66
N MET A 12 18.76 -55.22 37.05
CA MET A 12 19.38 -54.45 35.96
C MET A 12 18.48 -54.37 34.72
N MET A 13 17.86 -55.48 34.31
CA MET A 13 16.95 -55.48 33.16
C MET A 13 15.70 -54.63 33.42
N VAL A 14 15.10 -54.72 34.61
CA VAL A 14 13.92 -53.91 35.00
C VAL A 14 14.27 -52.43 35.10
N ALA A 15 15.43 -52.08 35.67
CA ALA A 15 15.88 -50.69 35.73
C ALA A 15 16.09 -50.09 34.33
N LEU A 16 16.66 -50.87 33.41
CA LEU A 16 16.87 -50.43 32.02
C LEU A 16 15.56 -50.22 31.25
N THR A 17 14.56 -51.10 31.43
CA THR A 17 13.26 -50.94 30.75
C THR A 17 12.46 -49.77 31.29
N ILE A 18 12.43 -49.59 32.62
CA ILE A 18 11.77 -48.42 33.23
C ILE A 18 12.50 -47.13 32.84
N GLY A 19 13.84 -47.14 32.81
CA GLY A 19 14.65 -46.01 32.37
C GLY A 19 14.38 -45.63 30.91
N SER A 20 14.31 -46.62 30.01
CA SER A 20 14.05 -46.36 28.59
C SER A 20 12.63 -45.83 28.34
N MET A 21 11.62 -46.37 29.05
CA MET A 21 10.25 -45.86 29.01
C MET A 21 10.19 -44.40 29.48
N ALA A 22 10.83 -44.07 30.61
CA ALA A 22 10.86 -42.71 31.14
C ALA A 22 11.54 -41.72 30.18
N ILE A 23 12.69 -42.07 29.62
CA ILE A 23 13.40 -41.22 28.64
C ILE A 23 12.54 -41.00 27.40
N THR A 24 11.88 -42.05 26.91
CA THR A 24 10.99 -41.97 25.74
C THR A 24 9.81 -41.03 26.00
N SER A 25 9.15 -41.15 27.15
CA SER A 25 8.06 -40.24 27.55
C SER A 25 8.53 -38.79 27.65
N ILE A 26 9.67 -38.52 28.27
CA ILE A 26 10.24 -37.17 28.38
C ILE A 26 10.56 -36.60 26.98
N TYR A 27 11.13 -37.42 26.11
CA TYR A 27 11.43 -37.02 24.73
C TYR A 27 10.17 -36.66 23.94
N PHE A 28 9.11 -37.45 24.03
CA PHE A 28 7.83 -37.14 23.35
C PHE A 28 7.21 -35.85 23.88
N VAL A 29 7.19 -35.63 25.19
CA VAL A 29 6.65 -34.39 25.78
C VAL A 29 7.50 -33.19 25.38
N SER A 30 8.83 -33.28 25.50
CA SER A 30 9.74 -32.19 25.17
C SER A 30 9.68 -31.81 23.69
N SER A 31 9.62 -32.80 22.79
CA SER A 31 9.49 -32.55 21.35
C SER A 31 8.14 -31.95 20.98
N ALA A 32 7.04 -32.39 21.60
CA ALA A 32 5.72 -31.81 21.41
C ALA A 32 5.65 -30.36 21.91
N SER A 33 6.17 -30.07 23.11
CA SER A 33 6.22 -28.71 23.67
C SER A 33 7.06 -27.77 22.81
N SER A 34 8.21 -28.23 22.31
CA SER A 34 9.09 -27.41 21.45
C SER A 34 8.43 -27.05 20.12
N ARG A 35 7.67 -27.98 19.52
CA ARG A 35 6.91 -27.70 18.29
C ARG A 35 5.79 -26.70 18.54
N HIS A 36 5.00 -26.92 19.60
CA HIS A 36 3.90 -26.02 19.94
C HIS A 36 4.40 -24.60 20.23
N PHE A 37 5.54 -24.46 20.91
CA PHE A 37 6.17 -23.17 21.14
C PHE A 37 6.58 -22.49 19.83
N ARG A 38 7.17 -23.23 18.87
CA ARG A 38 7.53 -22.67 17.55
C ARG A 38 6.30 -22.22 16.76
N GLU A 39 5.25 -23.03 16.73
CA GLU A 39 3.99 -22.69 16.06
C GLU A 39 3.35 -21.44 16.69
N GLN A 40 3.29 -21.37 18.02
CA GLN A 40 2.77 -20.20 18.74
C GLN A 40 3.61 -18.95 18.46
N GLN A 41 4.93 -19.06 18.47
CA GLN A 41 5.83 -17.96 18.18
C GLN A 41 5.66 -17.45 16.74
N GLN A 42 5.56 -18.36 15.77
CA GLN A 42 5.35 -18.04 14.36
C GLN A 42 4.01 -17.34 14.15
N VAL A 43 2.92 -17.85 14.72
CA VAL A 43 1.60 -17.21 14.64
C VAL A 43 1.61 -15.81 15.27
N ALA A 44 2.29 -15.64 16.41
CA ALA A 44 2.41 -14.34 17.08
C ALA A 44 3.20 -13.33 16.22
N GLN A 45 4.29 -13.77 15.59
CA GLN A 45 5.08 -12.94 14.66
C GLN A 45 4.24 -12.51 13.45
N THR A 46 3.55 -13.45 12.82
CA THR A 46 2.64 -13.19 11.69
C THR A 46 1.53 -12.22 12.04
N GLN A 47 0.90 -12.36 13.21
CA GLN A 47 -0.13 -11.41 13.67
C GLN A 47 0.40 -10.00 13.93
N ASN A 48 1.62 -9.88 14.46
CA ASN A 48 2.23 -8.58 14.68
C ASN A 48 2.62 -7.92 13.36
N ALA A 49 3.20 -8.65 12.42
CA ALA A 49 3.50 -8.16 11.08
C ALA A 49 2.24 -7.68 10.35
N LEU A 50 1.16 -8.47 10.42
CA LEU A 50 -0.14 -8.11 9.83
C LEU A 50 -0.68 -6.79 10.39
N ARG A 51 -0.63 -6.57 11.70
CA ARG A 51 -1.09 -5.32 12.32
C ARG A 51 -0.26 -4.12 11.86
N LEU A 52 1.06 -4.26 11.79
CA LEU A 52 1.94 -3.19 11.32
C LEU A 52 1.70 -2.85 9.85
N ALA A 53 1.51 -3.86 9.01
CA ALA A 53 1.16 -3.72 7.61
C ALA A 53 -0.19 -3.01 7.43
N ALA A 54 -1.22 -3.45 8.16
CA ALA A 54 -2.55 -2.84 8.15
C ALA A 54 -2.49 -1.35 8.55
N GLU A 55 -1.79 -1.01 9.65
CA GLU A 55 -1.62 0.39 10.05
C GLU A 55 -0.87 1.22 9.01
N ARG A 56 0.08 0.62 8.29
CA ARG A 56 0.78 1.32 7.20
C ARG A 56 -0.14 1.63 6.04
N VAL A 57 -0.88 0.64 5.53
CA VAL A 57 -1.84 0.82 4.44
C VAL A 57 -2.90 1.85 4.85
N ARG A 58 -3.44 1.73 6.08
CA ARG A 58 -4.40 2.69 6.65
C ARG A 58 -3.87 4.12 6.65
N LYS A 59 -2.63 4.34 7.10
CA LYS A 59 -2.02 5.68 7.15
C LYS A 59 -1.88 6.30 5.77
N ASP A 60 -1.52 5.51 4.77
CA ASP A 60 -1.35 6.00 3.40
C ASP A 60 -2.74 6.25 2.77
N LEU A 61 -3.74 5.38 2.96
CA LEU A 61 -5.11 5.66 2.52
C LEU A 61 -5.72 6.93 3.13
N LEU A 62 -5.49 7.21 4.42
CA LEU A 62 -5.95 8.45 5.05
C LEU A 62 -5.37 9.72 4.40
N ARG A 63 -4.25 9.58 3.68
CA ARG A 63 -3.57 10.66 2.95
C ARG A 63 -3.84 10.63 1.44
N ALA A 64 -4.60 9.66 0.94
CA ALA A 64 -5.06 9.67 -0.45
C ALA A 64 -5.83 10.96 -0.72
N GLY A 65 -5.53 11.61 -1.84
CA GLY A 65 -6.07 12.92 -2.23
C GLY A 65 -5.55 14.12 -1.41
N PHE A 66 -4.76 13.91 -0.35
CA PHE A 66 -4.28 15.01 0.49
C PHE A 66 -3.41 15.97 -0.32
N VAL A 67 -3.82 17.24 -0.40
CA VAL A 67 -3.07 18.30 -1.09
C VAL A 67 -2.83 17.96 -2.59
N ALA A 68 -3.65 17.07 -3.13
CA ALA A 68 -3.68 16.70 -4.54
C ALA A 68 -5.01 17.16 -5.16
N SER A 69 -5.64 16.29 -5.91
CA SER A 69 -7.01 16.36 -6.37
C SER A 69 -7.69 15.01 -6.12
N PRO A 70 -8.97 14.97 -5.76
CA PRO A 70 -9.78 13.76 -5.84
C PRO A 70 -9.86 13.21 -7.28
N TYR A 71 -10.03 14.11 -8.24
CA TYR A 71 -10.11 13.84 -9.67
C TYR A 71 -9.86 15.12 -10.48
N ALA A 72 -8.77 15.16 -11.25
CA ALA A 72 -8.31 16.40 -11.89
C ALA A 72 -9.18 16.86 -13.07
N GLU A 73 -9.99 15.99 -13.67
CA GLU A 73 -10.89 16.40 -14.75
C GLU A 73 -12.21 17.03 -14.25
N LEU A 74 -12.38 17.20 -12.93
CA LEU A 74 -13.49 17.97 -12.37
C LEU A 74 -13.45 19.41 -12.91
N ASP A 75 -14.55 19.88 -13.51
CA ASP A 75 -14.69 21.25 -14.04
C ASP A 75 -14.40 22.33 -12.98
N SER A 76 -14.70 22.04 -11.71
CA SER A 76 -14.41 22.94 -10.58
C SER A 76 -12.92 23.12 -10.32
N GLU A 77 -12.08 22.17 -10.75
CA GLU A 77 -10.63 22.23 -10.59
C GLU A 77 -9.92 22.79 -11.82
N ARG A 78 -10.52 22.64 -13.01
CA ARG A 78 -9.99 23.09 -14.31
C ARG A 78 -10.21 24.59 -14.61
N GLN A 79 -10.45 25.43 -13.59
CA GLN A 79 -10.86 26.84 -13.74
C GLN A 79 -9.90 27.69 -14.60
N GLY A 80 -10.10 27.68 -15.92
CA GLY A 80 -9.36 28.48 -16.92
C GLY A 80 -7.94 28.02 -17.20
N CYS A 81 -7.53 26.90 -16.59
CA CYS A 81 -6.16 26.44 -16.58
C CYS A 81 -6.07 24.98 -17.01
N VAL A 82 -5.44 24.74 -18.15
CA VAL A 82 -5.31 23.40 -18.73
C VAL A 82 -3.84 23.15 -19.02
N SER A 83 -3.10 22.57 -18.07
CA SER A 83 -1.83 21.96 -18.40
C SER A 83 -2.08 20.62 -19.11
N SER A 84 -1.54 20.49 -20.32
CA SER A 84 -1.75 19.40 -21.28
C SER A 84 -0.99 18.12 -20.96
N ASP A 85 -0.92 17.71 -19.69
CA ASP A 85 -0.42 16.38 -19.37
C ASP A 85 -1.62 15.45 -19.32
N ASP A 86 -1.75 14.54 -20.29
CA ASP A 86 -2.83 13.54 -20.43
C ASP A 86 -2.79 12.48 -19.29
N ALA A 87 -2.07 12.73 -18.21
CA ALA A 87 -2.06 11.85 -17.06
C ALA A 87 -3.40 11.97 -16.32
N ASP A 88 -4.10 10.85 -16.20
CA ASP A 88 -5.29 10.74 -15.35
C ASP A 88 -4.87 10.90 -13.88
N VAL A 89 -4.99 12.14 -13.39
CA VAL A 89 -4.63 12.54 -12.05
C VAL A 89 -5.84 12.31 -11.15
N GLN A 90 -5.91 11.12 -10.56
CA GLN A 90 -6.93 10.72 -9.61
C GLN A 90 -6.35 10.29 -8.27
N ALA A 91 -7.06 10.57 -7.18
CA ALA A 91 -6.57 10.27 -5.83
C ALA A 91 -6.43 8.77 -5.54
N LEU A 92 -7.25 7.96 -6.20
CA LEU A 92 -7.36 6.51 -6.01
C LEU A 92 -7.56 5.85 -7.36
N SER A 93 -6.90 4.72 -7.57
CA SER A 93 -7.23 3.76 -8.61
C SER A 93 -7.05 2.34 -8.06
N LEU A 94 -7.88 1.41 -8.51
CA LEU A 94 -7.87 0.00 -8.11
C LEU A 94 -7.87 -0.84 -9.38
N LEU A 95 -7.08 -1.92 -9.39
CA LEU A 95 -7.19 -2.99 -10.37
C LEU A 95 -7.53 -4.28 -9.62
N ASP A 96 -8.68 -4.86 -9.95
CA ASP A 96 -9.21 -6.08 -9.33
C ASP A 96 -8.40 -7.28 -9.80
N GLY A 97 -7.82 -8.02 -8.82
CA GLY A 97 -7.24 -9.33 -9.09
C GLY A 97 -6.10 -9.34 -10.11
N GLU A 98 -5.51 -8.19 -10.44
CA GLU A 98 -4.50 -8.02 -11.49
C GLU A 98 -3.28 -8.93 -11.28
N GLN A 99 -3.01 -9.31 -10.03
CA GLN A 99 -1.90 -10.21 -9.69
C GLN A 99 -2.32 -11.64 -9.37
N THR A 100 -3.62 -11.93 -9.34
CA THR A 100 -4.13 -13.25 -8.95
C THR A 100 -3.60 -14.36 -9.86
N ALA A 101 -3.50 -14.09 -11.16
CA ALA A 101 -2.99 -15.07 -12.13
C ALA A 101 -1.48 -15.38 -11.99
N ASP A 102 -0.72 -14.51 -11.32
CA ASP A 102 0.73 -14.68 -11.15
C ASP A 102 1.11 -15.66 -10.02
N PHE A 103 0.16 -15.99 -9.14
CA PHE A 103 0.35 -16.91 -8.03
C PHE A 103 0.03 -18.35 -8.42
N SER A 104 0.90 -19.27 -7.99
CA SER A 104 0.61 -20.70 -8.10
C SER A 104 -0.52 -21.11 -7.15
N LEU A 105 -1.21 -22.21 -7.47
CA LEU A 105 -2.23 -22.84 -6.62
C LEU A 105 -3.52 -22.02 -6.39
N THR A 106 -3.89 -21.14 -7.33
CA THR A 106 -5.19 -20.41 -7.31
C THR A 106 -6.40 -21.33 -7.43
N THR A 107 -6.23 -22.54 -8.00
CA THR A 107 -7.30 -23.54 -8.07
C THR A 107 -7.53 -24.20 -6.71
N GLU A 108 -6.46 -24.48 -5.98
CA GLU A 108 -6.49 -25.04 -4.65
C GLU A 108 -6.94 -24.01 -3.62
N ASN A 109 -6.53 -22.74 -3.79
CA ASN A 109 -6.91 -21.62 -2.95
C ASN A 109 -7.96 -20.73 -3.66
N PRO A 110 -9.22 -21.19 -3.82
CA PRO A 110 -10.22 -20.39 -4.51
C PRO A 110 -10.60 -19.15 -3.69
N PHE A 111 -11.09 -18.12 -4.40
CA PHE A 111 -11.55 -16.86 -3.82
C PHE A 111 -10.47 -16.05 -3.08
N THR A 112 -9.19 -16.24 -3.44
CA THR A 112 -8.12 -15.33 -3.03
C THR A 112 -7.94 -14.27 -4.10
N GLU A 113 -8.01 -13.01 -3.70
CA GLU A 113 -7.78 -11.87 -4.58
C GLU A 113 -6.46 -11.18 -4.21
N PHE A 114 -5.80 -10.64 -5.23
CA PHE A 114 -4.55 -9.89 -5.09
C PHE A 114 -4.66 -8.61 -5.88
N ASP A 115 -5.32 -7.63 -5.26
CA ASP A 115 -5.58 -6.33 -5.87
C ASP A 115 -4.33 -5.48 -5.99
N GLU A 116 -4.39 -4.55 -6.93
CA GLU A 116 -3.43 -3.47 -7.03
C GLU A 116 -4.08 -2.13 -6.67
N LEU A 117 -3.66 -1.56 -5.54
CA LEU A 117 -4.16 -0.29 -5.05
C LEU A 117 -3.15 0.81 -5.35
N ARG A 118 -3.56 1.81 -6.13
CA ARG A 118 -2.74 3.01 -6.38
C ARG A 118 -3.37 4.23 -5.74
N LEU A 119 -2.52 5.01 -5.07
CA LEU A 119 -2.91 6.15 -4.27
C LEU A 119 -2.09 7.36 -4.69
N MET A 120 -2.74 8.50 -4.83
CA MET A 120 -2.09 9.76 -5.16
C MET A 120 -2.30 10.79 -4.06
N GLY A 121 -1.26 11.57 -3.75
CA GLY A 121 -1.31 12.56 -2.69
C GLY A 121 0.05 13.10 -2.31
N ASN A 122 0.07 14.12 -1.44
CA ASN A 122 1.28 14.50 -0.74
C ASN A 122 1.49 13.55 0.45
N TYR A 123 2.45 12.62 0.31
CA TYR A 123 2.81 11.65 1.35
C TYR A 123 4.06 12.04 2.14
N MET A 124 4.82 13.01 1.65
CA MET A 124 6.12 13.37 2.20
C MET A 124 6.02 14.48 3.24
N THR A 125 5.15 15.45 3.00
CA THR A 125 5.07 16.67 3.81
C THR A 125 3.63 16.99 4.15
N ALA A 126 3.39 17.78 5.20
CA ALA A 126 2.05 18.13 5.66
C ALA A 126 1.58 19.51 5.15
N ASP A 127 2.41 20.17 4.34
CA ASP A 127 2.25 21.58 4.00
C ASP A 127 2.17 21.80 2.48
N GLU A 128 1.60 22.94 2.12
CA GLU A 128 1.70 23.55 0.80
C GLU A 128 2.73 24.69 0.84
N TYR A 129 3.45 24.88 -0.26
CA TYR A 129 4.55 25.84 -0.33
C TYR A 129 4.21 27.00 -1.23
N ARG A 130 4.55 28.20 -0.79
CA ARG A 130 4.45 29.38 -1.63
C ARG A 130 5.59 29.35 -2.64
N ALA A 131 5.29 29.58 -3.91
CA ALA A 131 6.26 29.64 -4.97
C ALA A 131 5.97 30.77 -5.96
N GLU A 132 6.96 31.04 -6.81
CA GLU A 132 6.95 32.09 -7.82
C GLU A 132 7.32 31.48 -9.16
N VAL A 133 6.50 31.69 -10.18
CA VAL A 133 6.79 31.22 -11.54
C VAL A 133 7.91 32.08 -12.14
N GLN A 134 9.10 31.48 -12.32
CA GLN A 134 10.26 32.17 -12.90
C GLN A 134 10.22 32.14 -14.42
N THR A 135 9.90 30.97 -14.97
CA THR A 135 9.69 30.73 -16.39
C THR A 135 8.51 29.77 -16.55
N ALA A 136 8.07 29.52 -17.79
CA ALA A 136 7.00 28.56 -18.04
C ALA A 136 7.35 27.13 -17.58
N THR A 137 8.63 26.79 -17.42
CA THR A 137 9.09 25.45 -17.02
C THR A 137 9.76 25.43 -15.65
N GLN A 138 9.82 26.56 -14.94
CA GLN A 138 10.56 26.65 -13.69
C GLN A 138 9.80 27.42 -12.62
N VAL A 139 9.68 26.79 -11.47
CA VAL A 139 9.00 27.34 -10.29
C VAL A 139 10.01 27.49 -9.15
N LYS A 140 10.07 28.69 -8.57
CA LYS A 140 10.94 29.02 -7.44
C LYS A 140 10.17 28.94 -6.14
N ILE A 141 10.62 28.09 -5.21
CA ILE A 141 9.97 27.94 -3.89
C ILE A 141 10.49 29.00 -2.91
N GLN A 142 9.57 29.64 -2.18
CA GLN A 142 9.89 30.69 -1.23
C GLN A 142 10.36 30.12 0.11
N ILE A 143 11.66 30.25 0.37
CA ILE A 143 12.32 29.72 1.59
C ILE A 143 11.95 30.46 2.88
N ASN A 144 11.44 31.70 2.77
CA ASN A 144 11.01 32.52 3.90
C ASN A 144 9.60 32.18 4.39
N ASN A 145 8.89 31.27 3.73
CA ASN A 145 7.60 30.78 4.18
C ASN A 145 7.76 29.85 5.42
N GLN A 146 6.88 30.02 6.41
CA GLN A 146 6.84 29.16 7.58
C GLN A 146 6.62 27.68 7.24
N ALA A 147 5.80 27.37 6.23
CA ALA A 147 5.59 26.01 5.72
C ALA A 147 6.90 25.36 5.26
N PHE A 148 7.72 26.12 4.53
CA PHE A 148 9.04 25.67 4.07
C PHE A 148 9.97 25.43 5.26
N GLN A 149 10.04 26.38 6.20
CA GLN A 149 10.88 26.25 7.39
C GLN A 149 10.48 25.05 8.28
N ARG A 150 9.19 24.74 8.37
CA ARG A 150 8.70 23.57 9.12
C ARG A 150 9.08 22.24 8.46
N SER A 151 9.05 22.19 7.12
CA SER A 151 9.32 20.96 6.37
C SER A 151 10.82 20.70 6.17
N PHE A 152 11.62 21.75 6.00
CA PHE A 152 13.03 21.65 5.58
C PHE A 152 14.03 22.30 6.53
N GLY A 153 13.56 22.99 7.58
CA GLY A 153 14.42 23.64 8.56
C GLY A 153 15.15 22.61 9.43
N VAL A 154 16.44 22.83 9.67
CA VAL A 154 17.29 21.98 10.51
C VAL A 154 17.99 22.84 11.56
N ILE A 155 18.13 22.32 12.77
CA ILE A 155 18.84 23.03 13.85
C ILE A 155 20.34 23.07 13.50
N GLY A 156 20.91 24.28 13.39
CA GLY A 156 22.35 24.48 13.16
C GLY A 156 22.76 24.68 11.69
N THR A 157 21.85 24.47 10.74
CA THR A 157 21.99 24.91 9.33
C THR A 157 20.79 25.77 8.95
N THR A 158 20.77 26.38 7.76
CA THR A 158 19.58 27.10 7.30
C THR A 158 18.50 26.12 6.85
N TYR A 159 18.83 25.10 6.05
CA TYR A 159 17.92 24.06 5.53
C TYR A 159 18.66 22.76 5.17
N SER A 160 17.93 21.68 4.84
CA SER A 160 18.47 20.42 4.30
C SER A 160 18.16 20.23 2.82
N ASP A 161 19.20 20.23 1.99
CA ASP A 161 19.10 20.11 0.52
C ASP A 161 18.67 18.70 0.12
N ALA A 162 19.23 17.68 0.79
CA ALA A 162 18.88 16.28 0.56
C ALA A 162 17.40 15.99 0.86
N VAL A 163 16.82 16.62 1.90
CA VAL A 163 15.39 16.45 2.21
C VAL A 163 14.53 17.18 1.18
N PHE A 164 14.97 18.36 0.71
CA PHE A 164 14.27 19.09 -0.34
C PHE A 164 14.26 18.31 -1.68
N GLU A 165 15.41 17.79 -2.09
CA GLU A 165 15.56 16.94 -3.28
C GLU A 165 14.77 15.64 -3.17
N GLU A 166 14.74 15.01 -1.99
CA GLU A 166 13.93 13.81 -1.77
C GLU A 166 12.43 14.12 -1.79
N VAL A 167 11.99 15.30 -1.34
CA VAL A 167 10.56 15.70 -1.37
C VAL A 167 10.10 16.05 -2.78
N PHE A 168 10.90 16.81 -3.54
CA PHE A 168 10.61 17.23 -4.92
C PHE A 168 11.30 16.34 -5.96
N LYS A 169 11.45 15.05 -5.67
CA LYS A 169 12.18 14.10 -6.50
C LYS A 169 11.64 14.06 -7.95
N PRO A 170 12.53 14.05 -8.97
CA PRO A 170 12.12 13.86 -10.36
C PRO A 170 11.29 12.58 -10.55
N GLY A 171 10.24 12.67 -11.38
CA GLY A 171 9.25 11.60 -11.59
C GLY A 171 7.98 11.75 -10.75
N ARG A 172 7.99 12.59 -9.71
CA ARG A 172 6.79 13.03 -8.99
C ARG A 172 6.07 14.16 -9.72
N TYR A 173 4.86 14.46 -9.28
CA TYR A 173 4.08 15.59 -9.81
C TYR A 173 4.14 16.77 -8.87
N LEU A 174 4.05 17.96 -9.43
CA LEU A 174 3.89 19.22 -8.74
C LEU A 174 2.47 19.71 -9.00
N ARG A 175 1.66 19.78 -7.94
CA ARG A 175 0.41 20.53 -8.00
C ARG A 175 0.76 22.01 -7.97
N VAL A 176 0.21 22.78 -8.89
CA VAL A 176 0.33 24.24 -8.93
C VAL A 176 -1.08 24.81 -8.82
N VAL A 177 -1.33 25.57 -7.76
CA VAL A 177 -2.60 26.24 -7.51
C VAL A 177 -2.42 27.73 -7.77
N HIS A 178 -3.21 28.25 -8.70
CA HIS A 178 -3.21 29.65 -9.06
C HIS A 178 -4.15 30.45 -8.15
N LYS A 179 -3.96 31.78 -8.07
CA LYS A 179 -4.86 32.68 -7.30
C LYS A 179 -6.34 32.58 -7.71
N GLY A 180 -6.59 32.16 -8.96
CA GLY A 180 -7.94 31.93 -9.48
C GLY A 180 -8.61 30.65 -8.98
N GLY A 181 -7.93 29.80 -8.22
CA GLY A 181 -8.44 28.51 -7.73
C GLY A 181 -8.18 27.32 -8.66
N GLY A 182 -7.80 27.58 -9.92
CA GLY A 182 -7.41 26.55 -10.87
C GLY A 182 -6.19 25.76 -10.40
N LYS A 183 -6.27 24.44 -10.52
CA LYS A 183 -5.20 23.50 -10.18
C LYS A 183 -4.62 22.93 -11.47
N ASN A 184 -3.30 22.98 -11.59
CA ASN A 184 -2.55 22.32 -12.65
C ASN A 184 -1.61 21.29 -12.06
N PHE A 185 -1.29 20.28 -12.86
CA PHE A 185 -0.43 19.18 -12.48
C PHE A 185 0.69 19.04 -13.49
N HIS A 186 1.93 19.07 -13.00
CA HIS A 186 3.10 19.01 -13.85
C HIS A 186 4.10 17.99 -13.32
N ARG A 187 4.72 17.22 -14.20
CA ARG A 187 5.81 16.32 -13.82
C ARG A 187 7.04 17.12 -13.44
N ILE A 188 7.68 16.75 -12.34
CA ILE A 188 8.97 17.27 -11.93
C ILE A 188 10.06 16.57 -12.74
N THR A 189 10.86 17.34 -13.48
CA THR A 189 11.95 16.83 -14.32
C THR A 189 13.32 17.01 -13.67
N ALA A 190 13.51 18.10 -12.93
CA ALA A 190 14.73 18.36 -12.19
C ALA A 190 14.44 19.24 -10.96
N VAL A 191 15.37 19.20 -10.00
CA VAL A 191 15.38 20.04 -8.80
C VAL A 191 16.78 20.57 -8.58
N ASP A 192 16.88 21.86 -8.25
CA ASP A 192 18.10 22.45 -7.73
C ASP A 192 17.92 22.77 -6.24
N GLY A 193 18.42 21.86 -5.41
CA GLY A 193 18.47 21.98 -3.96
C GLY A 193 19.67 22.77 -3.45
N THR A 194 20.58 23.24 -4.31
CA THR A 194 21.88 23.81 -3.89
C THR A 194 22.00 25.32 -4.13
N ALA A 195 21.27 25.87 -5.10
CA ALA A 195 21.29 27.30 -5.40
C ALA A 195 20.66 28.14 -4.28
N ALA A 196 21.14 29.37 -4.06
CA ALA A 196 20.53 30.34 -3.12
C ALA A 196 19.01 30.56 -3.35
N ILE A 197 18.52 30.10 -4.51
CA ILE A 197 17.14 30.03 -4.95
C ILE A 197 16.80 28.55 -5.16
N ARG A 198 15.80 28.01 -4.47
CA ARG A 198 15.33 26.63 -4.68
C ARG A 198 14.37 26.59 -5.85
N THR A 199 14.72 25.86 -6.90
CA THR A 199 13.91 25.75 -8.12
C THR A 199 13.51 24.31 -8.39
N VAL A 200 12.30 24.16 -8.92
CA VAL A 200 11.75 22.90 -9.43
C VAL A 200 11.45 23.12 -10.90
N ASP A 201 12.04 22.28 -11.75
CA ASP A 201 11.80 22.27 -13.18
C ASP A 201 10.65 21.30 -13.48
N ILE A 202 9.73 21.75 -14.33
CA ILE A 202 8.46 21.09 -14.60
C ILE A 202 8.20 20.90 -16.10
N ASP A 203 7.44 19.85 -16.41
CA ASP A 203 7.02 19.46 -17.76
C ASP A 203 5.61 18.83 -17.69
N PRO A 204 4.64 19.18 -18.56
CA PRO A 204 4.71 20.21 -19.59
C PRO A 204 4.86 21.62 -19.02
N ALA A 205 5.24 22.58 -19.87
CA ALA A 205 5.32 23.99 -19.49
C ALA A 205 3.95 24.53 -19.05
N LEU A 206 3.93 25.46 -18.09
CA LEU A 206 2.74 26.20 -17.68
C LEU A 206 2.13 26.95 -18.88
N ASP A 207 0.81 26.85 -19.04
CA ASP A 207 0.10 27.63 -20.05
C ASP A 207 0.21 29.13 -19.73
N SER A 208 0.36 29.91 -20.79
CA SER A 208 0.27 31.37 -20.82
C SER A 208 -1.02 31.92 -20.18
N ASN A 209 -2.13 31.17 -20.22
CA ASN A 209 -3.39 31.55 -19.55
C ASN A 209 -3.33 31.38 -18.02
N CYS A 210 -2.38 30.58 -17.52
CA CYS A 210 -2.19 30.28 -16.10
C CYS A 210 -0.99 30.99 -15.50
N SER A 211 -0.16 31.65 -16.30
CA SER A 211 1.11 32.20 -15.85
C SER A 211 1.32 33.61 -16.37
N ALA A 212 1.08 34.61 -15.52
CA ALA A 212 1.92 35.79 -15.60
C ALA A 212 3.28 35.43 -14.98
N ILE A 213 4.38 35.70 -15.66
CA ILE A 213 5.73 35.57 -15.07
C ILE A 213 5.76 36.43 -13.78
N LEU A 214 6.36 35.90 -12.70
CA LEU A 214 6.34 36.45 -11.34
C LEU A 214 5.01 36.29 -10.56
N ASP A 215 4.04 35.52 -11.07
CA ASP A 215 2.87 35.20 -10.25
C ASP A 215 3.24 34.29 -9.09
N LEU A 216 2.61 34.61 -7.96
CA LEU A 216 2.69 33.81 -6.75
C LEU A 216 1.65 32.69 -6.83
N VAL A 217 2.14 31.46 -6.74
CA VAL A 217 1.37 30.22 -6.78
C VAL A 217 1.60 29.43 -5.50
N ASP A 218 0.66 28.57 -5.15
CA ASP A 218 0.84 27.60 -4.07
C ASP A 218 1.12 26.23 -4.70
N VAL A 219 2.18 25.57 -4.25
CA VAL A 219 2.66 24.33 -4.85
C VAL A 219 2.80 23.22 -3.82
N ALA A 220 2.59 21.99 -4.27
CA ALA A 220 2.83 20.83 -3.43
C ALA A 220 3.31 19.63 -4.25
N PRO A 221 4.26 18.84 -3.70
CA PRO A 221 4.70 17.61 -4.31
C PRO A 221 3.63 16.52 -4.14
N ILE A 222 3.45 15.74 -5.18
CA ILE A 222 2.51 14.64 -5.25
C ILE A 222 3.29 13.38 -5.62
N ALA A 223 3.16 12.35 -4.79
CA ALA A 223 3.65 11.02 -5.11
C ALA A 223 2.48 10.12 -5.51
N HIS A 224 2.79 9.18 -6.41
CA HIS A 224 1.89 8.09 -6.80
C HIS A 224 2.42 6.81 -6.14
N ILE A 225 1.72 6.32 -5.12
CA ILE A 225 2.06 5.10 -4.40
C ILE A 225 1.30 3.95 -5.00
N GLN A 226 1.97 2.82 -5.20
CA GLN A 226 1.38 1.55 -5.57
C GLN A 226 1.58 0.54 -4.44
N TYR A 227 0.49 -0.12 -4.08
CA TYR A 227 0.45 -1.35 -3.29
C TYR A 227 0.14 -2.50 -4.22
N LYS A 228 1.03 -3.49 -4.25
CA LYS A 228 0.91 -4.65 -5.14
C LYS A 228 1.52 -5.87 -4.44
N THR A 229 0.91 -7.03 -4.62
CA THR A 229 1.50 -8.28 -4.14
C THR A 229 2.38 -8.87 -5.25
N GLU A 230 3.65 -9.14 -4.95
CA GLU A 230 4.60 -9.68 -5.90
C GLU A 230 5.33 -10.90 -5.33
N ILE A 231 5.78 -11.80 -6.22
CA ILE A 231 6.68 -12.89 -5.87
C ILE A 231 8.11 -12.48 -6.23
N PHE A 232 8.98 -12.38 -5.23
CA PHE A 232 10.39 -12.12 -5.48
C PHE A 232 11.09 -13.39 -5.97
N ARG A 233 11.18 -13.55 -7.30
CA ARG A 233 12.03 -14.58 -7.91
C ARG A 233 13.43 -14.02 -8.09
N THR A 234 14.43 -14.73 -7.55
CA THR A 234 15.85 -14.39 -7.68
C THR A 234 16.33 -14.57 -9.13
N ALA A 235 15.93 -13.68 -10.03
CA ALA A 235 16.39 -13.68 -11.41
C ALA A 235 16.64 -12.25 -11.87
N GLY A 236 17.79 -11.70 -11.46
CA GLY A 236 18.50 -10.62 -12.16
C GLY A 236 17.73 -9.33 -12.45
N GLY A 237 17.49 -8.51 -11.42
CA GLY A 237 17.09 -7.12 -11.61
C GLY A 237 16.64 -6.50 -10.29
N GLU A 238 17.43 -5.56 -9.77
CA GLU A 238 17.17 -4.72 -8.59
C GLU A 238 16.83 -5.46 -7.28
N LYS A 239 17.88 -5.78 -6.52
CA LYS A 239 17.76 -6.14 -5.11
C LYS A 239 17.27 -4.92 -4.33
N PHE A 240 16.21 -5.08 -3.56
CA PHE A 240 15.92 -4.15 -2.47
C PHE A 240 17.05 -4.26 -1.43
N GLU A 241 17.66 -3.15 -1.07
CA GLU A 241 18.50 -3.09 0.12
C GLU A 241 17.58 -3.19 1.35
N GLY A 242 17.48 -4.38 1.96
CA GLY A 242 16.80 -4.53 3.24
C GLY A 242 16.27 -5.91 3.61
N THR A 243 16.09 -6.83 2.67
CA THR A 243 15.48 -8.13 2.97
C THR A 243 16.37 -9.27 2.48
N ASP A 244 16.79 -10.13 3.42
CA ASP A 244 17.42 -11.40 3.11
C ASP A 244 16.53 -12.14 2.11
N VAL A 245 17.05 -12.32 0.89
CA VAL A 245 16.37 -13.09 -0.14
C VAL A 245 16.25 -14.51 0.39
N LEU A 246 15.06 -14.91 0.82
CA LEU A 246 14.72 -16.28 1.17
C LEU A 246 14.68 -17.14 -0.11
N THR A 247 15.85 -17.33 -0.72
CA THR A 247 16.06 -18.30 -1.78
C THR A 247 15.85 -19.71 -1.22
N GLY A 248 14.72 -20.31 -1.56
CA GLY A 248 14.72 -21.64 -2.18
C GLY A 248 15.13 -22.83 -1.33
N GLN A 249 14.61 -22.98 -0.11
CA GLN A 249 14.69 -24.26 0.62
C GLN A 249 13.35 -24.98 0.81
N SER A 250 12.19 -24.40 0.46
CA SER A 250 10.89 -25.07 0.62
C SER A 250 9.98 -25.16 -0.62
N GLY A 251 10.36 -24.60 -1.78
CA GLY A 251 9.52 -24.65 -2.98
C GLY A 251 8.21 -23.85 -2.91
N ALA A 252 7.90 -23.20 -1.79
CA ALA A 252 6.73 -22.33 -1.65
C ALA A 252 7.08 -20.90 -2.09
N GLU A 253 6.28 -20.34 -3.00
CA GLU A 253 6.33 -18.93 -3.34
C GLU A 253 6.12 -18.09 -2.06
N ALA A 254 6.75 -16.93 -1.96
CA ALA A 254 6.57 -16.01 -0.83
C ALA A 254 5.95 -14.70 -1.34
N PRO A 255 4.62 -14.66 -1.55
CA PRO A 255 3.91 -13.44 -1.92
C PRO A 255 4.21 -12.34 -0.90
N THR A 256 4.65 -11.18 -1.39
CA THR A 256 4.98 -10.05 -0.53
C THR A 256 4.20 -8.84 -1.00
N LEU A 257 3.50 -8.18 -0.07
CA LEU A 257 2.88 -6.88 -0.32
C LEU A 257 3.99 -5.84 -0.35
N VAL A 258 4.14 -5.18 -1.49
CA VAL A 258 5.14 -4.16 -1.73
C VAL A 258 4.45 -2.82 -1.82
N ARG A 259 5.02 -1.80 -1.16
CA ARG A 259 4.69 -0.40 -1.34
C ARG A 259 5.81 0.26 -2.12
N ARG A 260 5.52 0.91 -3.24
CA ARG A 260 6.53 1.66 -4.02
C ARG A 260 5.95 2.92 -4.64
N GLU A 261 6.79 3.83 -5.08
CA GLU A 261 6.36 4.97 -5.88
C GLU A 261 6.51 4.66 -7.37
N ILE A 262 5.46 4.96 -8.12
CA ILE A 262 5.41 4.80 -9.57
C ILE A 262 5.42 6.18 -10.23
N LYS A 263 5.90 6.27 -11.47
CA LYS A 263 5.75 7.47 -12.28
C LYS A 263 4.33 7.51 -12.85
N PHE A 264 3.87 8.71 -13.19
CA PHE A 264 2.50 8.96 -13.66
C PHE A 264 2.28 8.69 -15.16
N ASN A 265 3.30 8.23 -15.89
CA ASN A 265 3.12 7.89 -17.30
C ASN A 265 2.30 6.60 -17.41
N ALA A 266 1.09 6.71 -17.96
CA ALA A 266 0.10 5.63 -18.11
C ALA A 266 0.47 4.52 -19.12
N ALA A 267 1.74 4.35 -19.45
CA ALA A 267 2.16 3.27 -20.34
C ALA A 267 2.70 2.10 -19.50
N ASP A 268 2.07 0.94 -19.65
CA ASP A 268 2.62 -0.34 -19.24
C ASP A 268 3.82 -0.69 -20.15
N PRO A 269 5.02 -1.02 -19.64
CA PRO A 269 5.40 -1.26 -18.24
C PRO A 269 5.45 0.01 -17.38
N ILE A 270 4.82 -0.07 -16.20
CA ILE A 270 4.80 1.01 -15.21
C ILE A 270 6.23 1.36 -14.79
N ASP A 271 6.60 2.60 -15.05
CA ASP A 271 7.93 3.12 -14.82
C ASP A 271 8.11 3.42 -13.31
N LEU A 272 9.03 2.74 -12.64
CA LEU A 272 9.20 2.85 -11.19
C LEU A 272 10.06 4.06 -10.79
N THR A 273 9.77 4.64 -9.62
CA THR A 273 10.67 5.61 -9.00
C THR A 273 11.75 4.86 -8.22
N VAL A 274 13.01 5.07 -8.61
CA VAL A 274 14.17 4.35 -8.06
C VAL A 274 14.29 4.51 -6.54
N ASN A 275 14.59 3.40 -5.84
CA ASN A 275 14.81 3.31 -4.39
C ASN A 275 13.60 3.73 -3.52
N THR A 276 12.37 3.59 -4.01
CA THR A 276 11.15 3.92 -3.24
C THR A 276 10.39 2.71 -2.73
N ALA A 277 10.80 1.53 -3.17
CA ALA A 277 10.06 0.31 -2.93
C ALA A 277 10.41 -0.27 -1.54
N GLN A 278 9.38 -0.73 -0.82
CA GLN A 278 9.46 -1.27 0.53
C GLN A 278 8.56 -2.50 0.68
N ALA A 279 9.08 -3.57 1.26
CA ALA A 279 8.28 -4.72 1.67
C ALA A 279 7.41 -4.34 2.89
N VAL A 280 6.10 -4.51 2.78
CA VAL A 280 5.12 -4.17 3.82
C VAL A 280 4.72 -5.42 4.60
N LEU A 281 4.47 -6.53 3.90
CA LEU A 281 4.04 -7.78 4.51
C LEU A 281 4.50 -8.97 3.67
N GLU A 282 5.19 -9.92 4.29
CA GLU A 282 5.57 -11.19 3.66
C GLU A 282 4.50 -12.25 3.89
N TYR A 283 4.44 -13.24 2.98
CA TYR A 283 3.50 -14.35 3.00
C TYR A 283 2.03 -13.91 2.94
N VAL A 284 1.75 -12.94 2.08
CA VAL A 284 0.37 -12.50 1.79
C VAL A 284 -0.40 -13.69 1.23
N ALA A 285 -1.62 -13.89 1.71
CA ALA A 285 -2.52 -14.94 1.25
C ALA A 285 -3.69 -14.38 0.44
N ASP A 286 -4.07 -13.13 0.71
CA ASP A 286 -5.20 -12.42 0.09
C ASP A 286 -5.08 -10.92 0.45
N PHE A 287 -5.27 -10.06 -0.55
CA PHE A 287 -5.30 -8.60 -0.42
C PHE A 287 -6.42 -8.07 -1.32
N ASP A 288 -7.52 -7.73 -0.68
CA ASP A 288 -8.79 -7.32 -1.30
C ASP A 288 -9.20 -5.95 -0.76
N VAL A 289 -9.64 -5.06 -1.65
CA VAL A 289 -9.99 -3.66 -1.36
C VAL A 289 -11.33 -3.26 -1.98
N ASP A 290 -12.34 -3.15 -1.12
CA ASP A 290 -13.67 -2.61 -1.47
C ASP A 290 -13.82 -1.13 -1.09
N PHE A 291 -14.85 -0.47 -1.62
CA PHE A 291 -15.15 0.93 -1.28
C PHE A 291 -16.64 1.18 -1.02
N TYR A 292 -16.90 2.08 -0.06
CA TYR A 292 -18.21 2.71 0.10
C TYR A 292 -18.28 4.01 -0.69
N PHE A 293 -19.27 4.11 -1.58
CA PHE A 293 -19.52 5.30 -2.40
C PHE A 293 -20.78 6.05 -1.96
N ASP A 294 -20.74 7.38 -2.06
CA ASP A 294 -21.95 8.21 -2.00
C ASP A 294 -22.63 8.31 -3.37
N GLN A 295 -23.71 7.57 -3.57
CA GLN A 295 -24.39 7.47 -4.87
C GLN A 295 -25.40 8.61 -5.16
N ARG A 296 -25.45 9.67 -4.34
CA ARG A 296 -26.31 10.83 -4.60
C ARG A 296 -25.90 11.55 -5.89
N ALA A 297 -26.88 12.07 -6.64
CA ALA A 297 -26.60 13.07 -7.68
C ALA A 297 -25.99 14.33 -7.06
N ASP A 298 -25.07 14.99 -7.75
CA ASP A 298 -24.34 16.14 -7.18
C ASP A 298 -25.28 17.30 -6.80
N GLY A 299 -26.31 17.56 -7.61
CA GLY A 299 -27.33 18.58 -7.30
C GLY A 299 -28.21 18.26 -6.08
N ALA A 300 -28.14 17.03 -5.55
CA ALA A 300 -28.88 16.59 -4.38
C ALA A 300 -28.06 16.58 -3.07
N ARG A 301 -26.76 16.96 -3.12
CA ARG A 301 -25.83 17.02 -1.97
C ARG A 301 -26.05 18.23 -1.05
N SER A 302 -27.30 18.69 -0.91
CA SER A 302 -27.64 19.73 0.08
C SER A 302 -27.58 19.17 1.50
N SER A 303 -27.37 20.04 2.50
CA SER A 303 -27.26 19.71 3.94
C SER A 303 -28.49 19.01 4.56
N ILE A 304 -29.56 18.81 3.79
CA ILE A 304 -30.81 18.19 4.25
C ILE A 304 -30.87 16.69 3.89
N ASN A 305 -30.13 16.23 2.88
CA ASN A 305 -30.17 14.84 2.43
C ASN A 305 -29.02 14.04 3.02
N LEU A 306 -29.33 12.96 3.75
CA LEU A 306 -28.32 12.00 4.21
C LEU A 306 -27.64 11.30 3.01
N PRO A 307 -26.34 10.96 3.11
CA PRO A 307 -25.65 10.21 2.07
C PRO A 307 -26.25 8.82 1.89
N THR A 308 -26.32 8.37 0.63
CA THR A 308 -26.71 7.00 0.28
C THR A 308 -25.43 6.22 0.02
N LEU A 309 -24.97 5.51 1.04
CA LEU A 309 -23.74 4.73 0.98
C LEU A 309 -24.01 3.34 0.42
N VAL A 310 -23.26 2.95 -0.60
CA VAL A 310 -23.29 1.61 -1.20
C VAL A 310 -21.89 1.03 -1.17
N LEU A 311 -21.76 -0.21 -0.69
CA LEU A 311 -20.53 -0.98 -0.80
C LEU A 311 -20.46 -1.55 -2.21
N GLU A 312 -19.37 -1.28 -2.90
CA GLU A 312 -19.09 -1.84 -4.22
C GLU A 312 -17.85 -2.71 -4.14
N ASN A 313 -17.90 -3.85 -4.85
CA ASN A 313 -16.79 -4.79 -4.94
C ASN A 313 -15.68 -4.18 -5.79
N ASP A 314 -14.44 -4.56 -5.52
CA ASP A 314 -13.25 -4.30 -6.35
C ASP A 314 -13.49 -4.22 -7.88
N ALA A 315 -14.16 -5.20 -8.49
CA ALA A 315 -14.45 -5.28 -9.92
C ALA A 315 -15.35 -4.13 -10.42
N ASP A 316 -16.37 -3.78 -9.62
CA ASP A 316 -17.26 -2.66 -9.90
C ASP A 316 -16.51 -1.33 -9.71
N VAL A 317 -15.62 -1.26 -8.71
CA VAL A 317 -14.77 -0.10 -8.43
C VAL A 317 -13.77 0.17 -9.55
N GLU A 318 -13.07 -0.86 -10.05
CA GLU A 318 -12.15 -0.71 -11.17
C GLU A 318 -12.88 -0.17 -12.41
N THR A 319 -14.06 -0.71 -12.70
CA THR A 319 -14.91 -0.22 -13.79
C THR A 319 -15.31 1.25 -13.56
N ALA A 320 -15.65 1.61 -12.32
CA ALA A 320 -16.01 2.97 -11.95
C ALA A 320 -14.85 3.97 -12.05
N PHE A 321 -13.62 3.56 -11.71
CA PHE A 321 -12.42 4.40 -11.78
C PHE A 321 -11.86 4.54 -13.19
N THR A 322 -12.16 3.60 -14.08
CA THR A 322 -11.77 3.66 -15.50
C THR A 322 -12.82 4.32 -16.39
N ALA A 323 -14.03 4.55 -15.88
CA ALA A 323 -15.10 5.18 -16.65
C ALA A 323 -14.84 6.67 -16.90
N ASN A 324 -14.77 7.06 -18.17
CA ASN A 324 -14.70 8.47 -18.58
C ASN A 324 -15.85 9.28 -17.96
N ILE A 325 -15.48 10.33 -17.24
CA ILE A 325 -16.44 11.14 -16.50
C ILE A 325 -17.21 12.08 -17.45
N PRO A 326 -18.56 12.12 -17.41
CA PRO A 326 -19.33 13.08 -18.19
C PRO A 326 -19.08 14.53 -17.73
N THR A 327 -18.73 15.41 -18.66
CA THR A 327 -18.49 16.85 -18.41
C THR A 327 -19.76 17.67 -18.12
N THR A 328 -20.94 17.05 -18.03
CA THR A 328 -22.23 17.74 -17.88
C THR A 328 -22.99 17.36 -16.62
N GLY A 329 -22.27 16.84 -15.63
CA GLY A 329 -22.80 16.46 -14.32
C GLY A 329 -22.81 14.95 -14.11
N PHE A 330 -22.70 14.53 -12.85
CA PHE A 330 -22.52 13.15 -12.49
C PHE A 330 -23.87 12.51 -12.15
N ALA A 331 -24.18 11.38 -12.80
CA ALA A 331 -25.44 10.67 -12.59
C ALA A 331 -25.57 10.16 -11.14
N ALA A 332 -26.80 9.99 -10.66
CA ALA A 332 -27.04 9.23 -9.44
C ALA A 332 -26.77 7.75 -9.70
N GLY A 333 -26.25 7.03 -8.71
CA GLY A 333 -25.98 5.60 -8.83
C GLY A 333 -24.75 5.23 -9.66
N THR A 334 -23.90 6.19 -10.02
CA THR A 334 -22.58 5.93 -10.61
C THR A 334 -21.48 6.26 -9.62
N SER A 335 -20.52 5.35 -9.51
CA SER A 335 -19.34 5.48 -8.69
C SER A 335 -18.25 6.19 -9.45
N TYR A 336 -17.60 7.11 -8.76
CA TYR A 336 -16.47 7.89 -9.27
C TYR A 336 -15.45 8.04 -8.15
N PRO A 337 -14.15 8.22 -8.47
CA PRO A 337 -13.09 8.32 -7.47
C PRO A 337 -13.36 9.36 -6.37
N HIS A 338 -13.88 10.53 -6.75
CA HIS A 338 -14.19 11.62 -5.80
C HIS A 338 -15.39 11.34 -4.88
N ARG A 339 -16.15 10.26 -5.12
CA ARG A 339 -17.31 9.86 -4.31
C ARG A 339 -16.98 8.76 -3.29
N ALA A 340 -15.76 8.24 -3.29
CA ALA A 340 -15.31 7.26 -2.33
C ALA A 340 -15.26 7.89 -0.92
N MET A 341 -15.99 7.30 0.02
CA MET A 341 -16.14 7.80 1.40
C MET A 341 -15.29 7.02 2.39
N SER A 342 -15.25 5.70 2.24
CA SER A 342 -14.37 4.80 2.99
C SER A 342 -13.93 3.61 2.13
N ALA A 343 -12.78 3.05 2.46
CA ALA A 343 -12.25 1.82 1.88
C ALA A 343 -12.32 0.70 2.91
N VAL A 344 -12.76 -0.49 2.53
CA VAL A 344 -12.74 -1.69 3.34
C VAL A 344 -11.62 -2.58 2.81
N ILE A 345 -10.59 -2.77 3.62
CA ILE A 345 -9.45 -3.61 3.25
C ILE A 345 -9.53 -4.92 3.99
N ARG A 346 -9.42 -6.02 3.25
CA ARG A 346 -9.19 -7.36 3.77
C ARG A 346 -7.75 -7.76 3.45
N LEU A 347 -6.93 -7.84 4.50
CA LEU A 347 -5.53 -8.26 4.39
C LEU A 347 -5.33 -9.57 5.14
N SER A 348 -4.92 -10.60 4.42
CA SER A 348 -4.67 -11.93 4.98
C SER A 348 -3.22 -12.34 4.81
N VAL A 349 -2.65 -12.94 5.85
CA VAL A 349 -1.28 -13.46 5.87
C VAL A 349 -1.28 -14.90 6.36
N ARG A 350 -0.40 -15.72 5.80
CA ARG A 350 -0.24 -17.12 6.18
C ARG A 350 1.07 -17.39 6.91
N THR A 351 1.15 -18.53 7.57
CA THR A 351 2.42 -19.05 8.06
C THR A 351 3.33 -19.46 6.89
N PRO A 352 4.66 -19.32 7.00
CA PRO A 352 5.58 -19.71 5.93
C PRO A 352 5.63 -21.22 5.65
N THR A 353 5.12 -22.04 6.58
CA THR A 353 5.09 -23.50 6.47
C THR A 353 3.69 -24.03 6.71
N GLU A 354 3.38 -25.17 6.09
CA GLU A 354 2.19 -25.95 6.39
C GLU A 354 2.34 -26.68 7.73
N ASP A 355 1.21 -26.87 8.40
CA ASP A 355 1.10 -27.75 9.57
C ASP A 355 0.39 -29.04 9.14
N GLU A 356 1.08 -30.16 9.16
CA GLU A 356 0.55 -31.46 8.71
C GLU A 356 -0.68 -31.92 9.51
N ARG A 357 -0.86 -31.40 10.73
CA ARG A 357 -2.01 -31.71 11.59
C ARG A 357 -3.19 -30.80 11.31
N PHE A 358 -2.98 -29.76 10.53
CA PHE A 358 -4.00 -28.80 10.14
C PHE A 358 -4.42 -29.12 8.71
N SER A 359 -5.44 -29.98 8.56
CA SER A 359 -5.86 -30.44 7.24
C SER A 359 -6.30 -29.29 6.34
N PHE A 360 -5.93 -29.34 5.07
CA PHE A 360 -6.47 -28.43 4.08
C PHE A 360 -7.97 -28.62 3.88
N LEU A 361 -8.66 -27.50 3.68
CA LEU A 361 -10.05 -27.45 3.24
C LEU A 361 -10.21 -26.16 2.45
N ALA A 362 -10.44 -26.31 1.15
CA ALA A 362 -10.70 -25.18 0.26
C ALA A 362 -11.98 -24.45 0.68
N ARG A 363 -11.99 -23.13 0.48
CA ARG A 363 -13.19 -22.32 0.65
C ARG A 363 -14.21 -22.67 -0.43
N THR A 364 -15.49 -22.59 -0.07
CA THR A 364 -16.60 -22.82 -1.01
C THR A 364 -17.26 -21.52 -1.46
N ALA A 365 -17.00 -20.41 -0.76
CA ALA A 365 -17.45 -19.07 -1.14
C ALA A 365 -16.47 -17.96 -0.68
N ALA A 366 -16.48 -16.83 -1.39
CA ALA A 366 -15.69 -15.63 -1.05
C ALA A 366 -16.06 -15.02 0.32
N THR A 367 -17.28 -15.25 0.81
CA THR A 367 -17.72 -14.76 2.13
C THR A 367 -17.20 -15.61 3.30
N GLU A 368 -16.65 -16.80 3.04
CA GLU A 368 -16.08 -17.65 4.08
C GLU A 368 -14.71 -17.12 4.52
N PRO A 369 -14.38 -17.17 5.82
CA PRO A 369 -13.09 -16.68 6.30
C PRO A 369 -11.94 -17.54 5.76
N LEU A 370 -10.92 -16.88 5.21
CA LEU A 370 -9.68 -17.53 4.80
C LEU A 370 -8.87 -17.94 6.04
N ALA A 371 -9.08 -19.17 6.51
CA ALA A 371 -8.39 -19.73 7.68
C ALA A 371 -7.23 -20.66 7.32
N ARG A 372 -7.22 -21.17 6.08
CA ARG A 372 -6.31 -22.21 5.59
C ARG A 372 -5.80 -21.81 4.21
N TYR A 373 -4.56 -22.14 3.92
CA TYR A 373 -3.94 -21.88 2.64
C TYR A 373 -3.04 -23.06 2.26
N GLU A 374 -3.18 -23.55 1.03
CA GLU A 374 -2.39 -24.62 0.46
C GLU A 374 -1.10 -24.05 -0.13
N LEU A 375 0.06 -24.54 0.32
CA LEU A 375 1.38 -24.21 -0.22
C LEU A 375 1.87 -25.27 -1.20
N ASN A 376 1.52 -26.53 -0.97
CA ASN A 376 2.02 -27.64 -1.76
C ASN A 376 1.11 -28.87 -1.66
N THR A 377 0.41 -29.17 -2.76
CA THR A 377 -0.52 -30.31 -2.88
C THR A 377 0.09 -31.69 -2.61
N THR A 378 1.41 -31.81 -2.55
CA THR A 378 2.11 -33.06 -2.21
C THR A 378 2.30 -33.28 -0.71
N THR A 379 2.21 -32.22 0.09
CA THR A 379 2.38 -32.27 1.54
C THR A 379 1.01 -32.24 2.20
N PRO A 380 0.62 -33.23 3.02
CA PRO A 380 -0.63 -33.15 3.74
C PRO A 380 -0.53 -32.04 4.78
N GLY A 381 -1.49 -31.12 4.81
CA GLY A 381 -1.51 -30.04 5.78
C GLY A 381 -2.07 -28.76 5.17
N ALA A 382 -1.93 -27.65 5.89
CA ALA A 382 -2.24 -26.32 5.39
C ALA A 382 -1.48 -25.28 6.21
N ALA A 383 -1.16 -24.15 5.60
CA ALA A 383 -0.68 -22.98 6.31
C ALA A 383 -1.85 -22.31 7.04
N ARG A 384 -1.57 -21.79 8.24
CA ARG A 384 -2.57 -21.09 9.05
C ARG A 384 -2.65 -19.65 8.57
N VAL A 385 -3.86 -19.18 8.28
CA VAL A 385 -4.08 -17.80 7.83
C VAL A 385 -4.61 -16.94 8.98
N ARG A 386 -4.23 -15.67 8.98
CA ARG A 386 -4.73 -14.61 9.83
C ARG A 386 -5.16 -13.45 8.95
N THR A 387 -6.38 -12.99 9.16
CA THR A 387 -6.98 -11.90 8.41
C THR A 387 -7.26 -10.74 9.34
N VAL A 388 -6.97 -9.53 8.86
CA VAL A 388 -7.46 -8.28 9.44
C VAL A 388 -8.33 -7.64 8.38
N GLN A 389 -9.54 -7.26 8.80
CA GLN A 389 -10.41 -6.41 8.00
C GLN A 389 -10.51 -5.06 8.70
N MET A 390 -10.34 -3.98 7.95
CA MET A 390 -10.45 -2.63 8.49
C MET A 390 -11.17 -1.72 7.51
N GLU A 391 -12.03 -0.86 8.05
CA GLU A 391 -12.61 0.26 7.32
C GLU A 391 -11.78 1.52 7.58
N VAL A 392 -11.40 2.20 6.50
CA VAL A 392 -10.61 3.43 6.52
C VAL A 392 -11.41 4.54 5.87
N MET A 393 -11.74 5.56 6.65
CA MET A 393 -12.41 6.75 6.12
C MET A 393 -11.47 7.53 5.21
N LEU A 394 -12.00 8.13 4.15
CA LEU A 394 -11.26 8.88 3.13
C LEU A 394 -11.61 10.37 3.21
N PRO A 395 -11.14 11.09 4.25
CA PRO A 395 -11.59 12.46 4.52
C PRO A 395 -11.28 13.42 3.36
N ASN A 396 -10.15 13.27 2.69
CA ASN A 396 -9.75 14.21 1.63
C ASN A 396 -10.60 14.06 0.35
N LEU A 397 -11.34 12.95 0.21
CA LEU A 397 -12.25 12.72 -0.91
C LEU A 397 -13.68 13.07 -0.52
N ALA A 398 -14.11 12.61 0.66
CA ALA A 398 -15.43 12.86 1.21
C ALA A 398 -15.78 14.36 1.30
N TYR A 399 -14.80 15.22 1.61
CA TYR A 399 -15.01 16.67 1.69
C TYR A 399 -14.97 17.39 0.34
N ALA A 400 -14.34 16.82 -0.68
CA ALA A 400 -14.21 17.48 -1.97
C ALA A 400 -15.46 17.32 -2.85
N GLY A 401 -16.34 16.37 -2.51
CA GLY A 401 -17.64 16.20 -3.13
C GLY A 401 -18.78 17.03 -2.53
N LEU A 402 -18.52 17.81 -1.47
CA LEU A 402 -19.47 18.74 -0.82
C LEU A 402 -19.26 20.15 -1.34
#